data_AF-A0A845Y630-F1
#
_entry.id   AF-A0A845Y630-F1
#
_cell.length_a   1.000
_cell.length_b   1.000
_cell.length_c   1.000
_cell.angle_alpha   90.00
_cell.angle_beta   90.00
_cell.angle_gamma   90.00
#
_symmetry.space_group_name_H-M   'P 1'
#
loop_
_entity.id
_entity.type
_entity.pdbx_description
1 polymer ?
#
loop_
_entity_poly.entity_id
_entity_poly.type
_entity_poly.pdbx_seq_one_letter_code
_entity_poly.pdbx_strand_id
1 'polypeptide(L)'
;QRTFTQPRTLPVWGDIFSDFCLFVTPTDEQEELSFLEQATRFLSIHCQLSKRTNPVDSIEQEALIVAGQRRYCLQQQKNDKTRRILERAFDSEWADRYLRTMLFDYAEASVMATDATECKHV
;
A
#
# COMPACT_ATOMS: atom_id res chain seq x y z
N GLN A 1 -2.41 23.21 -5.90
CA GLN A 1 -2.76 22.21 -4.88
C GLN A 1 -4.06 22.68 -4.25
N ARG A 2 -5.09 21.84 -4.14
CA ARG A 2 -6.29 22.21 -3.39
C ARG A 2 -5.96 22.15 -1.91
N THR A 3 -6.29 23.20 -1.17
CA THR A 3 -5.98 23.31 0.26
C THR A 3 -7.13 22.72 1.05
N PHE A 4 -6.84 21.68 1.84
CA PHE A 4 -7.77 21.16 2.84
C PHE A 4 -7.55 21.92 4.14
N THR A 5 -8.63 22.21 4.86
CA THR A 5 -8.61 23.00 6.09
C THR A 5 -8.10 22.20 7.28
N GLN A 6 -8.27 20.87 7.30
CA GLN A 6 -7.80 19.98 8.37
C GLN A 6 -6.83 18.89 7.88
N PRO A 7 -5.57 19.25 7.55
CA PRO A 7 -4.52 18.27 7.31
C PRO A 7 -4.14 17.53 8.60
N ARG A 8 -3.77 16.27 8.47
CA ARG A 8 -3.38 15.40 9.58
C ARG A 8 -1.94 14.96 9.43
N THR A 9 -1.25 14.86 10.56
CA THR A 9 0.09 14.27 10.61
C THR A 9 0.01 12.77 10.43
N LEU A 10 0.84 12.23 9.54
CA LEU A 10 1.00 10.79 9.40
C LEU A 10 1.53 10.16 10.71
N PRO A 11 1.17 8.91 10.99
CA PRO A 11 1.76 8.17 12.12
C PRO A 11 3.25 7.91 11.87
N VAL A 12 3.99 7.53 12.91
CA VAL A 12 5.45 7.29 12.85
C VAL A 12 5.83 6.21 11.83
N TRP A 13 4.98 5.20 11.63
CA TRP A 13 5.19 4.17 10.59
C TRP A 13 4.85 4.63 9.17
N GLY A 14 4.29 5.83 9.01
CA GLY A 14 3.81 6.39 7.75
C GLY A 14 4.90 6.92 6.82
N ASP A 15 6.17 6.64 7.12
CA ASP A 15 7.34 6.94 6.27
C ASP A 15 7.38 6.13 4.96
N ILE A 16 6.36 5.30 4.73
CA ILE A 16 6.11 4.55 3.49
C ILE A 16 5.33 5.35 2.46
N PHE A 17 4.66 6.44 2.86
CA PHE A 17 3.86 7.25 1.96
C PHE A 17 4.72 8.31 1.25
N SER A 18 4.36 8.64 0.01
CA SER A 18 5.06 9.65 -0.77
C SER A 18 4.75 11.08 -0.30
N ASP A 19 5.53 12.05 -0.79
CA ASP A 19 5.27 13.49 -0.57
C ASP A 19 3.92 13.97 -1.10
N PHE A 20 3.25 13.14 -1.93
CA PHE A 20 1.92 13.41 -2.47
C PHE A 20 0.78 12.81 -1.62
N CYS A 21 1.11 12.17 -0.50
CA CYS A 21 0.11 11.57 0.39
C CYS A 21 -0.88 12.63 0.89
N LEU A 22 -2.17 12.33 0.75
CA LEU A 22 -3.24 13.16 1.25
C LEU A 22 -3.86 12.53 2.48
N PHE A 23 -3.56 13.07 3.65
CA PHE A 23 -4.14 12.64 4.92
C PHE A 23 -4.83 13.82 5.61
N VAL A 24 -6.16 13.84 5.52
CA VAL A 24 -7.01 14.99 5.89
C VAL A 24 -8.29 14.52 6.59
N THR A 25 -8.98 15.44 7.23
CA THR A 25 -10.38 15.28 7.64
C THR A 25 -11.22 16.28 6.85
N PRO A 26 -11.96 15.85 5.81
CA PRO A 26 -12.85 16.75 5.07
C PRO A 26 -13.88 17.39 6.01
N THR A 27 -14.09 18.70 5.90
CA THR A 27 -15.01 19.45 6.78
C THR A 27 -16.33 19.82 6.13
N ASP A 28 -16.42 19.74 4.81
CA ASP A 28 -17.61 20.06 4.03
C ASP A 28 -17.68 19.23 2.74
N GLU A 29 -18.82 19.30 2.06
CA GLU A 29 -19.08 18.59 0.81
C GLU A 29 -18.07 18.97 -0.29
N GLN A 30 -17.59 20.20 -0.31
CA GLN A 30 -16.62 20.65 -1.31
C GLN A 30 -15.25 19.99 -1.10
N GLU A 31 -14.82 19.83 0.15
CA GLU A 31 -13.61 19.09 0.49
C GLU A 31 -13.76 17.58 0.21
N GLU A 32 -14.94 16.99 0.48
CA GLU A 32 -15.23 15.59 0.12
C GLU A 32 -15.12 15.36 -1.39
N LEU A 33 -15.75 16.22 -2.20
CA LEU A 33 -15.62 16.19 -3.66
C LEU A 33 -14.17 16.39 -4.11
N SER A 34 -13.45 17.32 -3.47
CA SER A 34 -12.03 17.57 -3.76
C SER A 34 -11.15 16.35 -3.47
N PHE A 35 -11.43 15.62 -2.38
CA PHE A 35 -10.74 14.38 -2.03
C PHE A 35 -11.02 13.28 -3.07
N LEU A 36 -12.29 13.10 -3.45
CA LEU A 36 -12.70 12.13 -4.45
C LEU A 36 -12.06 12.40 -5.81
N GLU A 37 -12.04 13.65 -6.26
CA GLU A 37 -11.37 14.04 -7.50
C GLU A 37 -9.86 13.75 -7.45
N GLN A 38 -9.21 14.02 -6.31
CA GLN A 38 -7.78 13.75 -6.15
C GLN A 38 -7.47 12.25 -6.16
N ALA A 39 -8.28 11.43 -5.48
CA ALA A 39 -8.15 9.97 -5.51
C ALA A 39 -8.37 9.43 -6.93
N THR A 40 -9.38 9.93 -7.64
CA THR A 40 -9.68 9.58 -9.03
C THR A 40 -8.50 9.92 -9.95
N ARG A 41 -7.84 11.07 -9.74
CA ARG A 41 -6.65 11.46 -10.47
C ARG A 41 -5.47 10.52 -10.21
N PHE A 42 -5.23 10.13 -8.96
CA PHE A 42 -4.18 9.15 -8.63
C PHE A 42 -4.43 7.81 -9.32
N LEU A 43 -5.66 7.30 -9.28
CA LEU A 43 -6.03 6.06 -9.98
C LEU A 43 -5.86 6.18 -11.50
N SER A 44 -6.25 7.32 -12.07
CA SER A 44 -6.12 7.56 -13.52
C SER A 44 -4.66 7.55 -13.96
N ILE A 45 -3.78 8.23 -13.22
CA ILE A 45 -2.33 8.23 -13.47
C ILE A 45 -1.77 6.82 -13.30
N HIS A 46 -2.15 6.11 -12.24
CA HIS A 46 -1.69 4.74 -11.98
C HIS A 46 -2.04 3.79 -13.15
N CYS A 47 -3.28 3.84 -13.65
CA CYS A 47 -3.72 3.07 -14.81
C CYS A 47 -3.02 3.47 -16.11
N GLN A 48 -2.69 4.75 -16.30
CA GLN A 48 -1.96 5.20 -17.49
C GLN A 48 -0.51 4.73 -17.45
N LEU A 49 0.14 4.78 -16.29
CA LEU A 49 1.51 4.33 -16.09
C LEU A 49 1.60 2.82 -16.23
N SER A 50 0.70 2.04 -15.60
CA SER A 50 0.74 0.57 -15.67
C SER A 50 0.66 0.03 -17.10
N LYS A 51 -0.10 0.70 -17.99
CA LYS A 51 -0.19 0.34 -19.42
C LYS A 51 1.09 0.64 -20.22
N ARG A 52 1.93 1.55 -19.73
CA ARG A 52 3.16 2.02 -20.39
C ARG A 52 4.43 1.43 -19.77
N THR A 53 4.33 0.89 -18.56
CA THR A 53 5.44 0.27 -17.85
C THR A 53 5.81 -1.04 -18.52
N ASN A 54 7.09 -1.17 -18.88
CA ASN A 54 7.68 -2.45 -19.28
C ASN A 54 8.20 -3.19 -18.03
N PRO A 55 8.35 -4.52 -18.09
CA PRO A 55 9.09 -5.27 -17.07
C PRO A 55 10.48 -4.66 -16.82
N VAL A 56 10.98 -4.80 -15.60
CA VAL A 56 12.35 -4.40 -15.28
C VAL A 56 13.35 -5.39 -15.87
N ASP A 57 14.48 -4.88 -16.36
CA ASP A 57 15.46 -5.69 -17.10
C ASP A 57 16.49 -6.38 -16.20
N SER A 58 16.45 -6.15 -14.88
CA SER A 58 17.42 -6.70 -13.94
C SER A 58 16.77 -7.31 -12.70
N ILE A 59 17.32 -8.45 -12.28
CA ILE A 59 16.97 -9.14 -11.03
C ILE A 59 17.17 -8.20 -9.82
N GLU A 60 18.16 -7.32 -9.88
CA GLU A 60 18.46 -6.35 -8.81
C GLU A 60 17.34 -5.31 -8.66
N GLN A 61 16.83 -4.77 -9.77
CA GLN A 61 15.69 -3.84 -9.74
C GLN A 61 14.42 -4.54 -9.25
N GLU A 62 14.17 -5.76 -9.72
CA GLU A 62 13.03 -6.56 -9.25
C GLU A 62 13.12 -6.80 -7.74
N ALA A 63 14.28 -7.21 -7.23
CA ALA A 63 14.52 -7.41 -5.81
C ALA A 63 14.29 -6.13 -4.98
N LEU A 64 14.68 -4.96 -5.49
CA LEU A 64 14.41 -3.68 -4.84
C LEU A 64 12.90 -3.36 -4.79
N ILE A 65 12.17 -3.62 -5.87
CA ILE A 65 10.71 -3.43 -5.94
C ILE A 65 10.01 -4.35 -4.92
N VAL A 66 10.36 -5.64 -4.92
CA VAL A 66 9.78 -6.63 -3.99
C VAL A 66 10.10 -6.28 -2.53
N ALA A 67 11.33 -5.85 -2.24
CA ALA A 67 11.72 -5.39 -0.91
C ALA A 67 10.91 -4.14 -0.47
N GLY A 68 10.66 -3.20 -1.40
CA GLY A 68 9.82 -2.03 -1.16
C GLY A 68 8.38 -2.39 -0.84
N GLN A 69 7.77 -3.30 -1.62
CA GLN A 69 6.41 -3.80 -1.38
C GLN A 69 6.32 -4.53 -0.03
N ARG A 70 7.31 -5.37 0.29
CA ARG A 70 7.40 -6.04 1.60
C ARG A 70 7.48 -5.03 2.75
N ARG A 71 8.31 -3.99 2.62
CA ARG A 71 8.39 -2.91 3.63
C ARG A 71 7.03 -2.22 3.80
N TYR A 72 6.33 -1.94 2.70
CA TYR A 72 5.00 -1.33 2.76
C TYR A 72 4.02 -2.20 3.54
N CYS A 73 3.91 -3.50 3.25
CA CYS A 73 3.02 -4.42 3.96
C CYS A 73 3.36 -4.53 5.45
N LEU A 74 4.65 -4.68 5.78
CA LEU A 74 5.11 -4.76 7.18
C LEU A 74 4.78 -3.49 7.98
N GLN A 75 4.89 -2.32 7.37
CA GLN A 75 4.56 -1.05 8.04
C GLN A 75 3.04 -0.88 8.20
N GLN A 76 2.25 -1.26 7.19
CA GLN A 76 0.78 -1.23 7.28
C GLN A 76 0.21 -2.18 8.35
N GLN A 77 0.85 -3.33 8.58
CA GLN A 77 0.48 -4.26 9.67
C GLN A 77 0.66 -3.66 11.08
N LYS A 78 1.39 -2.54 11.22
CA LYS A 78 1.56 -1.77 12.48
C LYS A 78 0.42 -0.76 12.73
N ASN A 79 -0.60 -0.71 11.86
CA ASN A 79 -1.73 0.18 12.06
C ASN A 79 -2.64 -0.31 13.21
N ASP A 80 -2.33 0.14 14.42
CA ASP A 80 -3.06 -0.21 15.64
C ASP A 80 -4.55 0.15 15.57
N LYS A 81 -4.94 1.18 14.81
CA LYS A 81 -6.36 1.56 14.69
C LYS A 81 -7.15 0.47 13.97
N THR A 82 -6.62 -0.05 12.86
CA THR A 82 -7.24 -1.16 12.14
C THR A 82 -7.25 -2.42 13.01
N ARG A 83 -6.12 -2.76 13.63
CA ARG A 83 -6.00 -3.94 14.50
C ARG A 83 -7.02 -3.94 15.64
N ARG A 84 -7.13 -2.83 16.39
CA ARG A 84 -8.06 -2.71 17.53
C ARG A 84 -9.54 -2.85 17.13
N ILE A 85 -9.90 -2.44 15.91
CA ILE A 85 -11.27 -2.63 15.41
C ILE A 85 -11.54 -4.12 15.16
N LEU A 86 -10.60 -4.82 14.54
CA LEU A 86 -10.72 -6.26 14.26
C LEU A 86 -10.72 -7.09 15.56
N GLU A 87 -9.84 -6.78 16.51
CA GLU A 87 -9.75 -7.44 17.81
C GLU A 87 -11.04 -7.34 18.62
N ARG A 88 -11.74 -6.20 18.53
CA ARG A 88 -13.02 -6.00 19.22
C ARG A 88 -14.18 -6.77 18.57
N ALA A 89 -14.10 -6.99 17.26
CA ALA A 89 -15.15 -7.70 16.51
C ALA A 89 -14.97 -9.22 16.57
N PHE A 90 -13.72 -9.68 16.65
CA PHE A 90 -13.36 -11.10 16.63
C PHE A 90 -12.48 -11.42 17.84
N ASP A 91 -11.17 -11.55 17.63
CA ASP A 91 -10.15 -11.73 18.66
C ASP A 91 -8.77 -11.34 18.10
N SER A 92 -7.72 -11.42 18.93
CA SER A 92 -6.36 -11.06 18.55
C SER A 92 -5.72 -12.00 17.53
N GLU A 93 -6.00 -13.30 17.60
CA GLU A 93 -5.42 -14.28 16.68
C GLU A 93 -6.01 -14.11 15.28
N TRP A 94 -7.34 -13.94 15.21
CA TRP A 94 -8.06 -13.66 13.99
C TRP A 94 -7.61 -12.35 13.36
N ALA A 95 -7.50 -11.28 14.15
CA ALA A 95 -7.06 -9.97 13.66
C ALA A 95 -5.63 -10.02 13.10
N ASP A 96 -4.71 -10.71 13.77
CA ASP A 96 -3.34 -10.86 13.30
C ASP A 96 -3.26 -11.64 11.99
N ARG A 97 -3.98 -12.77 11.90
CA ARG A 97 -4.07 -13.56 10.68
C ARG A 97 -4.65 -12.73 9.53
N TYR A 98 -5.77 -12.03 9.76
CA TYR A 98 -6.43 -11.23 8.73
C TYR A 98 -5.53 -10.11 8.19
N LEU A 99 -4.79 -9.42 9.07
CA LEU A 99 -3.83 -8.40 8.66
C LEU A 99 -2.69 -8.99 7.81
N ARG A 100 -2.17 -10.16 8.19
CA ARG A 100 -1.00 -10.79 7.55
C ARG A 100 -1.30 -11.54 6.26
N THR A 101 -2.51 -12.09 6.11
CA THR A 101 -2.81 -13.01 5.00
C THR A 101 -3.92 -12.51 4.08
N MET A 102 -4.61 -11.41 4.40
CA MET A 102 -5.69 -10.88 3.57
C MET A 102 -5.49 -9.40 3.22
N LEU A 103 -5.20 -8.54 4.21
CA LEU A 103 -5.08 -7.09 3.95
C LEU A 103 -3.71 -6.68 3.44
N PHE A 104 -2.64 -7.20 4.05
CA PHE A 104 -1.28 -6.80 3.77
C PHE A 104 -0.37 -8.02 3.72
N ASP A 105 -0.69 -8.93 2.79
CA ASP A 105 0.14 -10.09 2.50
C ASP A 105 1.42 -9.67 1.76
N TYR A 106 2.44 -10.52 1.86
CA TYR A 106 3.66 -10.38 1.07
C TYR A 106 4.27 -11.77 0.86
N ALA A 107 4.90 -11.98 -0.30
CA ALA A 107 5.62 -13.22 -0.55
C ALA A 107 6.84 -13.31 0.38
N GLU A 108 6.96 -14.41 1.12
CA GLU A 108 8.21 -14.72 1.79
C GLU A 108 9.28 -15.06 0.76
N ALA A 109 10.53 -14.66 1.02
CA ALA A 109 11.64 -14.80 0.07
C ALA A 109 11.88 -16.25 -0.39
N SER A 110 11.38 -17.25 0.34
CA SER A 110 11.49 -18.67 -0.03
C SER A 110 10.62 -19.08 -1.23
N VAL A 111 9.58 -18.32 -1.58
CA VAL A 111 8.66 -18.66 -2.69
C VAL A 111 9.18 -18.17 -4.05
N MET A 112 9.98 -17.11 -4.07
CA MET A 112 10.59 -16.57 -5.31
C MET A 112 11.71 -17.46 -5.87
N ALA A 113 12.28 -18.35 -5.04
CA ALA A 113 13.35 -19.26 -5.46
C ALA A 113 12.84 -20.44 -6.32
N THR A 114 11.55 -20.77 -6.24
CA THR A 114 10.98 -21.90 -6.98
C THR A 114 10.53 -21.52 -8.40
N ASP A 115 9.98 -20.31 -8.60
CA ASP A 115 9.48 -19.89 -9.93
C ASP A 115 10.59 -19.49 -10.92
N ALA A 116 11.76 -19.06 -10.45
CA ALA A 116 12.89 -18.74 -11.34
C ALA A 116 13.48 -19.96 -12.08
N THR A 117 13.06 -21.18 -11.72
CA THR A 117 13.57 -22.42 -12.35
C THR A 117 12.77 -22.83 -13.59
N GLU A 118 11.52 -22.38 -13.76
CA GLU A 118 10.68 -22.77 -14.91
C GLU A 118 10.88 -21.89 -16.16
N CYS A 119 11.43 -20.69 -16.06
CA CYS A 119 11.67 -19.80 -17.23
C CYS A 119 12.91 -20.15 -18.07
N LYS A 120 13.51 -21.34 -17.93
CA LYS A 120 14.72 -21.74 -18.70
C LYS A 120 14.49 -22.61 -19.93
N HIS A 121 13.24 -22.90 -20.30
CA HIS A 121 12.94 -23.72 -21.49
C HIS A 121 11.74 -23.21 -22.31
N VAL A 122 11.90 -22.06 -22.98
CA VAL A 122 11.23 -21.76 -24.26
C VAL A 122 12.18 -20.99 -25.15
#